data_AF-A0A024TAS9-F1
#
_entry.id   AF-A0A024TAS9-F1
#
_cell.length_a   1.000
_cell.length_b   1.000
_cell.length_c   1.000
_cell.angle_alpha   90.00
_cell.angle_beta   90.00
_cell.angle_gamma   90.00
#
_symmetry.space_group_name_H-M   'P 1'
#
loop_
_entity.id
_entity.type
_entity.pdbx_description
1 polymer ?
#
loop_
_entity_poly.entity_id
_entity_poly.type
_entity_poly.pdbx_seq_one_letter_code
_entity_poly.pdbx_strand_id
1 'polypeptide(L)'
;MFIVHGIGEHNDFVVESYDNDKGSTGDSGNFRELFNTMRHSLFSKEIPLSLEIHPIEWHAEVHDSGVDSVFDTISPEASKKLRDVNKRLIMDVLYYSAPKYGQVIVDTVTKQMNDKYTSFMAANPGWQGFVSIFAHSLGTLITYDILTHDAGQVGSNGVVFPGLSFPVENLFCVGSPVPIFALSRGALDIHDGVCTGGLRRPNVNHYFNLFHPADPIAYRVEPLVDVDMSSYPAIALQPADTFKNKTFGEMVLTYDKLTDTAPLCNEWQGARIDFQVRRKFLEGPVDTLYAPLAHSVYWSSEDVVTITLLAICRPVVDILTRYIDHKMPLPTLRPRRRVPFTPHKTIQCATTAVVRDGFTGAWEPHALFLGKKRVYFTRSAADVACSKKWSVPLTNKTAVVADPTDATAFQFIPDKTNPSPSLFSTTKGAQTLYTTSSDQRNEWVDNITKTLAALQTKTGHGTIHANVSGLALPSGTDVDFFDATLTGTLRTKGTFRDAYNWYVLTDCSLDCYEACPKLKEWTHFSLKAVFATPEHGHIRLVSRHGTSVTFKIPDKSRFDLWLNTIKQFPDCHLVLDDSC
;
A
#
# COMPACT_ATOMS: atom_id res chain seq x y z
N MET A 1 7.48 2.89 -7.59
CA MET A 1 8.44 3.99 -7.42
C MET A 1 9.81 3.37 -7.20
N PHE A 2 10.79 3.76 -8.00
CA PHE A 2 12.19 3.38 -7.78
C PHE A 2 12.84 4.37 -6.83
N ILE A 3 13.65 3.88 -5.89
CA ILE A 3 14.47 4.72 -5.02
C ILE A 3 15.93 4.51 -5.42
N VAL A 4 16.59 5.58 -5.87
CA VAL A 4 18.01 5.56 -6.22
C VAL A 4 18.77 6.37 -5.19
N HIS A 5 19.51 5.68 -4.32
CA HIS A 5 20.35 6.34 -3.33
C HIS A 5 21.70 6.76 -3.94
N GLY A 6 22.35 7.76 -3.34
CA GLY A 6 23.57 8.35 -3.88
C GLY A 6 24.87 7.95 -3.20
N ILE A 7 24.89 7.64 -1.90
CA ILE A 7 26.16 7.45 -1.18
C ILE A 7 26.08 6.34 -0.12
N GLY A 8 27.07 5.45 -0.12
CA GLY A 8 27.33 4.47 0.93
C GLY A 8 26.62 3.12 0.76
N GLU A 9 27.24 2.08 1.31
CA GLU A 9 26.66 0.74 1.43
C GLU A 9 25.47 0.79 2.39
N HIS A 10 24.28 0.56 1.85
CA HIS A 10 23.06 0.47 2.63
C HIS A 10 22.55 -0.97 2.56
N ASN A 11 22.88 -1.76 3.59
CA ASN A 11 22.45 -3.18 3.72
C ASN A 11 20.93 -3.36 3.59
N ASP A 12 20.15 -2.30 3.78
CA ASP A 12 18.70 -2.23 3.69
C ASP A 12 18.14 -2.01 2.27
N PHE A 13 19.01 -1.78 1.27
CA PHE A 13 18.65 -1.73 -0.15
C PHE A 13 18.92 -3.05 -0.88
N VAL A 14 19.58 -4.01 -0.21
CA VAL A 14 19.76 -5.38 -0.69
C VAL A 14 18.42 -6.11 -0.57
N VAL A 15 17.86 -6.51 -1.70
CA VAL A 15 16.63 -7.31 -1.73
C VAL A 15 17.02 -8.77 -1.45
N GLU A 16 16.74 -9.25 -0.24
CA GLU A 16 16.83 -10.68 0.06
C GLU A 16 15.80 -11.47 -0.78
N SER A 17 16.02 -12.78 -0.96
CA SER A 17 15.05 -13.67 -1.62
C SER A 17 13.65 -13.49 -1.00
N TYR A 18 12.61 -13.54 -1.84
CA TYR A 18 11.21 -13.22 -1.50
C TYR A 18 10.69 -13.97 -0.26
N ASP A 19 11.25 -15.14 0.04
CA ASP A 19 10.95 -15.96 1.22
C ASP A 19 11.75 -15.63 2.48
N ASN A 20 12.93 -15.03 2.32
CA ASN A 20 13.87 -14.73 3.39
C ASN A 20 13.85 -13.26 3.82
N ASP A 21 13.23 -12.37 3.03
CA ASP A 21 13.04 -10.94 3.33
C ASP A 21 12.34 -10.75 4.68
N LYS A 22 13.13 -10.55 5.74
CA LYS A 22 12.66 -10.29 7.11
C LYS A 22 12.08 -8.88 7.30
N GLY A 23 11.94 -8.11 6.21
CA GLY A 23 11.70 -6.67 6.25
C GLY A 23 12.99 -5.92 6.56
N SER A 24 13.26 -4.84 5.82
CA SER A 24 14.51 -4.10 6.02
C SER A 24 14.50 -3.31 7.33
N THR A 25 15.43 -3.62 8.23
CA THR A 25 15.77 -2.77 9.38
C THR A 25 16.91 -1.84 8.96
N GLY A 26 16.57 -0.65 8.46
CA GLY A 26 17.51 0.38 8.01
C GLY A 26 16.82 1.67 7.58
N ASP A 27 17.57 2.66 7.10
CA ASP A 27 17.05 4.00 6.79
C ASP A 27 16.02 4.02 5.65
N SER A 28 16.16 3.13 4.65
CA SER A 28 15.12 2.91 3.63
C SER A 28 13.87 2.24 4.19
N GLY A 29 14.01 1.35 5.17
CA GLY A 29 12.88 0.74 5.88
C GLY A 29 12.08 1.79 6.63
N ASN A 30 12.76 2.64 7.39
CA ASN A 30 12.17 3.79 8.08
C ASN A 30 11.48 4.75 7.10
N PHE A 31 12.11 5.02 5.96
CA PHE A 31 11.53 5.89 4.93
C PHE A 31 10.28 5.28 4.27
N ARG A 32 10.29 3.98 3.97
CA ARG A 32 9.12 3.26 3.44
C ARG A 32 7.99 3.22 4.45
N GLU A 33 8.30 3.05 5.74
CA GLU A 33 7.34 3.13 6.83
C GLU A 33 6.76 4.55 6.97
N LEU A 34 7.58 5.59 6.81
CA LEU A 34 7.12 6.98 6.77
C LEU A 34 6.16 7.22 5.60
N PHE A 35 6.48 6.72 4.40
CA PHE A 35 5.57 6.73 3.25
C PHE A 35 4.24 6.06 3.56
N ASN A 36 4.28 4.88 4.20
CA ASN A 36 3.07 4.16 4.56
C ASN A 36 2.23 4.91 5.61
N THR A 37 2.88 5.46 6.64
CA THR A 37 2.27 6.24 7.71
C THR A 37 1.61 7.50 7.17
N MET A 38 2.33 8.27 6.34
CA MET A 38 1.81 9.47 5.71
C MET A 38 0.66 9.15 4.77
N ARG A 39 0.76 8.07 3.99
CA ARG A 39 -0.35 7.62 3.17
C ARG A 39 -1.58 7.27 3.99
N HIS A 40 -1.40 6.54 5.09
CA HIS A 40 -2.49 6.17 5.97
C HIS A 40 -3.11 7.39 6.67
N SER A 41 -2.30 8.37 7.06
CA SER A 41 -2.76 9.60 7.71
C SER A 41 -3.52 10.52 6.75
N LEU A 42 -2.98 10.73 5.53
CA LEU A 42 -3.48 11.72 4.57
C LEU A 42 -4.53 11.15 3.60
N PHE A 43 -4.36 9.92 3.12
CA PHE A 43 -5.15 9.40 1.98
C PHE A 43 -6.06 8.22 2.32
N SER A 44 -5.99 7.65 3.53
CA SER A 44 -6.66 6.37 3.86
C SER A 44 -8.17 6.33 3.68
N LYS A 45 -8.83 7.49 3.65
CA LYS A 45 -10.29 7.62 3.54
C LYS A 45 -10.78 7.82 2.11
N GLU A 46 -9.93 8.26 1.19
CA GLU A 46 -10.38 8.76 -0.12
C GLU A 46 -9.63 8.14 -1.29
N ILE A 47 -8.31 7.93 -1.26
CA ILE A 47 -7.59 7.45 -2.44
C ILE A 47 -7.19 5.98 -2.29
N PRO A 48 -7.66 5.07 -3.16
CA PRO A 48 -7.06 3.75 -3.29
C PRO A 48 -5.69 3.86 -3.99
N LEU A 49 -4.65 4.26 -3.25
CA LEU A 49 -3.28 4.26 -3.76
C LEU A 49 -2.65 2.87 -3.62
N SER A 50 -2.26 2.30 -4.75
CA SER A 50 -1.44 1.08 -4.84
C SER A 50 -0.04 1.50 -5.26
N LEU A 51 0.89 1.61 -4.30
CA LEU A 51 2.27 2.03 -4.54
C LEU A 51 3.19 0.89 -4.09
N GLU A 52 4.08 0.49 -4.98
CA GLU A 52 5.18 -0.43 -4.68
C GLU A 52 6.49 0.35 -4.76
N ILE A 53 7.38 0.12 -3.80
CA ILE A 53 8.64 0.85 -3.68
C ILE A 53 9.79 -0.14 -3.86
N HIS A 54 10.66 0.12 -4.84
CA HIS A 54 11.80 -0.72 -5.17
C HIS A 54 13.11 0.07 -4.97
N PRO A 55 13.96 -0.30 -4.00
CA PRO A 55 15.29 0.26 -3.88
C PRO A 55 16.18 -0.16 -5.06
N ILE A 56 17.13 0.67 -5.46
CA ILE A 56 18.21 0.37 -6.41
C ILE A 56 19.53 0.47 -5.65
N GLU A 57 20.34 -0.59 -5.70
CA GLU A 57 21.64 -0.64 -5.03
C GLU A 57 22.73 -0.80 -6.08
N TRP A 58 23.70 0.10 -6.16
CA TRP A 58 24.82 0.05 -7.09
C TRP A 58 26.19 0.14 -6.40
N HIS A 59 26.23 0.51 -5.11
CA HIS A 59 27.47 0.79 -4.38
C HIS A 59 28.34 -0.47 -4.26
N ALA A 60 27.76 -1.61 -3.90
CA ALA A 60 28.50 -2.87 -3.78
C ALA A 60 29.24 -3.26 -5.07
N GLU A 61 28.63 -3.08 -6.24
CA GLU A 61 29.25 -3.46 -7.52
C GLU A 61 30.50 -2.63 -7.85
N VAL A 62 30.58 -1.37 -7.40
CA VAL A 62 31.76 -0.52 -7.59
C VAL A 62 32.84 -0.83 -6.55
N HIS A 63 32.45 -1.04 -5.29
CA HIS A 63 33.39 -1.21 -4.19
C HIS A 63 34.02 -2.63 -4.16
N ASP A 64 33.32 -3.63 -4.70
CA ASP A 64 33.84 -4.99 -4.92
C ASP A 64 34.89 -5.08 -6.04
N SER A 65 35.10 -4.01 -6.81
CA SER A 65 36.13 -3.96 -7.86
C SER A 65 37.57 -3.91 -7.33
N GLY A 66 37.75 -3.89 -5.99
CA GLY A 66 39.04 -3.83 -5.31
C GLY A 66 39.60 -2.41 -5.14
N VAL A 67 38.89 -1.40 -5.65
CA VAL A 67 39.29 0.02 -5.57
C VAL A 67 39.46 0.50 -4.13
N ASP A 68 38.63 -0.02 -3.21
CA ASP A 68 38.72 0.30 -1.79
C ASP A 68 40.02 -0.18 -1.15
N SER A 69 40.51 -1.36 -1.53
CA SER A 69 41.79 -1.89 -1.03
C SER A 69 42.98 -1.03 -1.48
N VAL A 70 42.89 -0.47 -2.69
CA VAL A 70 43.90 0.45 -3.24
C VAL A 70 43.82 1.80 -2.53
N PHE A 71 42.61 2.32 -2.30
CA PHE A 71 42.40 3.56 -1.55
C PHE A 71 42.95 3.47 -0.13
N ASP A 72 42.73 2.35 0.55
CA ASP A 72 43.23 2.11 1.90
C ASP A 72 44.77 2.01 1.92
N THR A 73 45.37 1.47 0.85
CA THR A 73 46.84 1.37 0.71
C THR A 73 47.50 2.73 0.50
N ILE A 74 46.89 3.63 -0.28
CA ILE A 74 47.42 4.99 -0.52
C ILE A 74 47.12 5.97 0.62
N SER A 75 46.36 5.54 1.63
CA SER A 75 45.90 6.39 2.73
C SER A 75 46.93 6.46 3.88
N PRO A 76 47.46 7.65 4.23
CA PRO A 76 48.33 7.80 5.39
C PRO A 76 47.63 7.45 6.72
N GLU A 77 48.34 6.73 7.60
CA GLU A 77 47.81 6.08 8.82
C GLU A 77 47.13 7.03 9.82
N ALA A 78 47.52 8.30 9.87
CA ALA A 78 47.13 9.25 10.93
C ALA A 78 45.70 9.84 10.84
N SER A 79 44.86 9.46 9.87
CA SER A 79 43.57 10.15 9.64
C SER A 79 42.40 9.26 9.18
N LYS A 80 42.32 8.01 9.67
CA LYS A 80 41.29 7.04 9.23
C LYS A 80 39.85 7.57 9.32
N LYS A 81 39.45 8.20 10.45
CA LYS A 81 38.08 8.71 10.64
C LYS A 81 37.64 9.80 9.63
N LEU A 82 38.52 10.73 9.29
CA LEU A 82 38.23 11.76 8.26
C LEU A 82 38.24 11.16 6.85
N ARG A 83 39.06 10.13 6.62
CA ARG A 83 39.13 9.42 5.34
C ARG A 83 37.94 8.49 5.12
N ASP A 84 37.38 7.89 6.17
CA ASP A 84 36.13 7.12 6.08
C ASP A 84 34.97 8.02 5.63
N VAL A 85 34.95 9.28 6.08
CA VAL A 85 34.00 10.30 5.62
C VAL A 85 34.25 10.68 4.15
N ASN A 86 35.52 10.89 3.74
CA ASN A 86 35.84 11.17 2.33
C ASN A 86 35.54 9.98 1.40
N LYS A 87 35.82 8.75 1.84
CA LYS A 87 35.55 7.50 1.12
C LYS A 87 34.07 7.34 0.85
N ARG A 88 33.23 7.67 1.85
CA ARG A 88 31.78 7.65 1.69
C ARG A 88 31.29 8.84 0.87
N LEU A 89 31.69 10.07 1.17
CA LEU A 89 31.03 11.26 0.60
C LEU A 89 31.58 11.77 -0.73
N ILE A 90 32.89 11.64 -0.97
CA ILE A 90 33.59 12.31 -2.09
C ILE A 90 34.03 11.32 -3.16
N MET A 91 34.46 10.12 -2.75
CA MET A 91 34.99 9.14 -3.71
C MET A 91 33.90 8.63 -4.67
N ASP A 92 32.67 8.43 -4.21
CA ASP A 92 31.55 8.01 -5.07
C ASP A 92 31.30 8.99 -6.22
N VAL A 93 31.40 10.29 -5.94
CA VAL A 93 31.33 11.38 -6.93
C VAL A 93 32.50 11.30 -7.93
N LEU A 94 33.72 11.04 -7.44
CA LEU A 94 34.91 10.94 -8.27
C LEU A 94 34.88 9.69 -9.16
N TYR A 95 34.40 8.56 -8.62
CA TYR A 95 34.18 7.34 -9.39
C TYR A 95 33.15 7.57 -10.49
N TYR A 96 32.02 8.19 -10.17
CA TYR A 96 31.02 8.51 -11.19
C TYR A 96 31.54 9.44 -12.29
N SER A 97 32.45 10.35 -11.94
CA SER A 97 33.08 11.26 -12.91
C SER A 97 34.15 10.58 -13.78
N ALA A 98 34.65 9.41 -13.37
CA ALA A 98 35.63 8.64 -14.13
C ALA A 98 34.92 7.72 -15.16
N PRO A 99 35.31 7.70 -16.45
CA PRO A 99 34.60 6.94 -17.48
C PRO A 99 34.41 5.46 -17.15
N LYS A 100 35.45 4.81 -16.60
CA LYS A 100 35.43 3.38 -16.26
C LYS A 100 34.38 3.05 -15.18
N TYR A 101 34.39 3.79 -14.07
CA TYR A 101 33.49 3.50 -12.94
C TYR A 101 32.10 4.09 -13.17
N GLY A 102 32.01 5.24 -13.82
CA GLY A 102 30.75 5.82 -14.28
C GLY A 102 29.98 4.87 -15.19
N GLN A 103 30.65 4.16 -16.12
CA GLN A 103 30.01 3.14 -16.95
C GLN A 103 29.42 2.00 -16.12
N VAL A 104 30.18 1.45 -15.18
CA VAL A 104 29.70 0.40 -14.28
C VAL A 104 28.45 0.88 -13.53
N ILE A 105 28.51 2.05 -12.88
CA ILE A 105 27.38 2.60 -12.12
C ILE A 105 26.13 2.76 -12.99
N VAL A 106 26.26 3.36 -14.18
CA VAL A 106 25.13 3.58 -15.08
C VAL A 106 24.54 2.26 -15.58
N ASP A 107 25.39 1.30 -15.95
CA ASP A 107 24.95 -0.02 -16.41
C ASP A 107 24.22 -0.76 -15.28
N THR A 108 24.77 -0.76 -14.07
CA THR A 108 24.17 -1.39 -12.89
C THR A 108 22.79 -0.80 -12.57
N VAL A 109 22.70 0.52 -12.43
CA VAL A 109 21.44 1.21 -12.08
C VAL A 109 20.40 0.97 -13.16
N THR A 110 20.76 1.15 -14.43
CA THR A 110 19.85 0.99 -15.57
C THR A 110 19.36 -0.46 -15.69
N LYS A 111 20.28 -1.43 -15.58
CA LYS A 111 19.96 -2.86 -15.63
C LYS A 111 19.02 -3.25 -14.50
N GLN A 112 19.32 -2.87 -13.27
CA GLN A 112 18.46 -3.21 -12.13
C GLN A 112 17.06 -2.61 -12.26
N MET A 113 16.94 -1.36 -12.72
CA MET A 113 15.65 -0.72 -12.95
C MET A 113 14.85 -1.45 -14.04
N ASN A 114 15.50 -1.80 -15.15
CA ASN A 114 14.86 -2.53 -16.26
C ASN A 114 14.47 -3.97 -15.88
N ASP A 115 15.33 -4.69 -15.16
CA ASP A 115 15.08 -6.06 -14.69
C ASP A 115 13.91 -6.08 -13.68
N LYS A 116 13.91 -5.14 -12.72
CA LYS A 116 12.83 -4.99 -11.73
C LYS A 116 11.52 -4.57 -12.39
N TYR A 117 11.55 -3.65 -13.36
CA TYR A 117 10.37 -3.28 -14.13
C TYR A 117 9.80 -4.46 -14.93
N THR A 118 10.66 -5.21 -15.63
CA THR A 118 10.27 -6.39 -16.41
C THR A 118 9.64 -7.45 -15.51
N SER A 119 10.29 -7.73 -14.38
CA SER A 119 9.77 -8.65 -13.35
C SER A 119 8.43 -8.16 -12.82
N PHE A 120 8.29 -6.87 -12.49
CA PHE A 120 7.05 -6.27 -12.03
C PHE A 120 5.92 -6.37 -13.07
N MET A 121 6.20 -6.20 -14.36
CA MET A 121 5.21 -6.30 -15.43
C MET A 121 4.78 -7.74 -15.69
N ALA A 122 5.71 -8.69 -15.66
CA ALA A 122 5.41 -10.13 -15.76
C ALA A 122 4.53 -10.59 -14.58
N ALA A 123 4.88 -10.09 -13.39
CA ALA A 123 4.17 -10.25 -12.15
C ALA A 123 2.75 -9.63 -12.21
N ASN A 124 2.60 -8.45 -12.80
CA ASN A 124 1.36 -7.67 -12.81
C ASN A 124 0.78 -7.47 -14.22
N PRO A 125 0.26 -8.52 -14.89
CA PRO A 125 -0.29 -8.41 -16.23
C PRO A 125 -1.41 -7.35 -16.32
N GLY A 126 -1.33 -6.51 -17.35
CA GLY A 126 -2.31 -5.45 -17.60
C GLY A 126 -2.22 -4.25 -16.64
N TRP A 127 -1.09 -4.08 -15.93
CA TRP A 127 -0.82 -2.87 -15.17
C TRP A 127 -0.77 -1.65 -16.09
N GLN A 128 -1.45 -0.57 -15.67
CA GLN A 128 -1.58 0.69 -16.41
C GLN A 128 -1.21 1.89 -15.52
N GLY A 129 -0.37 1.66 -14.53
CA GLY A 129 0.07 2.71 -13.62
C GLY A 129 1.25 3.51 -14.17
N PHE A 130 1.78 4.37 -13.31
CA PHE A 130 2.90 5.25 -13.63
C PHE A 130 4.15 4.84 -12.85
N VAL A 131 5.32 5.03 -13.47
CA VAL A 131 6.61 4.85 -12.81
C VAL A 131 7.12 6.22 -12.34
N SER A 132 7.57 6.30 -11.10
CA SER A 132 8.22 7.49 -10.55
C SER A 132 9.56 7.10 -9.96
N ILE A 133 10.52 8.01 -10.00
CA ILE A 133 11.86 7.81 -9.43
C ILE A 133 12.07 8.85 -8.33
N PHE A 134 12.43 8.37 -7.15
CA PHE A 134 12.87 9.19 -6.04
C PHE A 134 14.38 9.00 -5.89
N ALA A 135 15.13 10.03 -6.22
CA ALA A 135 16.59 9.99 -6.24
C ALA A 135 17.15 10.94 -5.18
N HIS A 136 18.23 10.52 -4.51
CA HIS A 136 18.87 11.30 -3.45
C HIS A 136 20.36 11.46 -3.67
N SER A 137 20.89 12.65 -3.37
CA SER A 137 22.33 12.93 -3.47
C SER A 137 22.88 12.58 -4.86
N LEU A 138 24.02 11.88 -4.97
CA LEU A 138 24.60 11.43 -6.25
C LEU A 138 23.61 10.59 -7.10
N GLY A 139 22.65 9.89 -6.48
CA GLY A 139 21.60 9.15 -7.18
C GLY A 139 20.75 10.05 -8.07
N THR A 140 20.60 11.34 -7.69
CA THR A 140 19.92 12.34 -8.53
C THR A 140 20.68 12.61 -9.82
N LEU A 141 22.02 12.71 -9.74
CA LEU A 141 22.87 12.97 -10.90
C LEU A 141 22.90 11.76 -11.84
N ILE A 142 23.05 10.55 -11.29
CA ILE A 142 23.01 9.29 -12.08
C ILE A 142 21.67 9.19 -12.83
N THR A 143 20.56 9.37 -12.12
CA THR A 143 19.21 9.27 -12.69
C THR A 143 18.94 10.37 -13.72
N TYR A 144 19.38 11.60 -13.43
CA TYR A 144 19.25 12.74 -14.34
C TYR A 144 20.04 12.52 -15.63
N ASP A 145 21.28 12.04 -15.53
CA ASP A 145 22.11 11.73 -16.70
C ASP A 145 21.46 10.61 -17.54
N ILE A 146 20.97 9.52 -16.93
CA ILE A 146 20.24 8.45 -17.62
C ILE A 146 19.02 8.99 -18.37
N LEU A 147 18.30 9.96 -17.80
CA LEU A 147 17.07 10.50 -18.39
C LEU A 147 17.30 11.66 -19.37
N THR A 148 18.51 12.22 -19.45
CA THR A 148 18.86 13.30 -20.39
C THR A 148 19.66 12.83 -21.60
N HIS A 149 19.93 11.52 -21.67
CA HIS A 149 20.63 10.88 -22.77
C HIS A 149 19.75 9.82 -23.44
N ASP A 150 19.81 9.76 -24.76
CA ASP A 150 19.16 8.71 -25.53
C ASP A 150 19.87 7.36 -25.32
N ALA A 151 19.14 6.25 -25.51
CA ALA A 151 19.72 4.91 -25.44
C ALA A 151 20.87 4.75 -26.44
N GLY A 152 22.05 4.37 -25.94
CA GLY A 152 23.30 4.26 -26.69
C GLY A 152 24.07 5.56 -26.86
N GLN A 153 23.56 6.70 -26.38
CA GLN A 153 24.28 7.98 -26.45
C GLN A 153 25.50 7.97 -25.53
N VAL A 154 26.60 8.57 -26.00
CA VAL A 154 27.82 8.76 -25.22
C VAL A 154 27.80 10.16 -24.59
N GLY A 155 27.91 10.22 -23.26
CA GLY A 155 28.04 11.46 -22.51
C GLY A 155 29.41 12.12 -22.66
N SER A 156 29.53 13.37 -22.19
CA SER A 156 30.79 14.13 -22.21
C SER A 156 31.89 13.51 -21.35
N ASN A 157 31.52 12.70 -20.35
CA ASN A 157 32.42 11.90 -19.52
C ASN A 157 32.81 10.55 -20.16
N GLY A 158 32.40 10.28 -21.40
CA GLY A 158 32.70 9.03 -22.11
C GLY A 158 31.84 7.83 -21.71
N VAL A 159 30.83 8.02 -20.85
CA VAL A 159 29.89 6.97 -20.44
C VAL A 159 28.81 6.79 -21.51
N VAL A 160 28.51 5.55 -21.87
CA VAL A 160 27.42 5.16 -22.76
C VAL A 160 26.17 4.87 -21.94
N PHE A 161 25.05 5.52 -22.25
CA PHE A 161 23.81 5.38 -21.49
C PHE A 161 22.90 4.30 -22.11
N PRO A 162 22.59 3.18 -21.42
CA PRO A 162 21.77 2.11 -22.02
C PRO A 162 20.29 2.49 -22.22
N GLY A 163 19.78 3.44 -21.42
CA GLY A 163 18.39 3.87 -21.45
C GLY A 163 17.42 2.97 -20.68
N LEU A 164 16.30 3.54 -20.23
CA LEU A 164 15.25 2.83 -19.51
C LEU A 164 14.22 2.23 -20.49
N SER A 165 13.71 1.04 -20.18
CA SER A 165 12.71 0.33 -21.00
C SER A 165 11.27 0.77 -20.74
N PHE A 166 11.07 1.84 -19.97
CA PHE A 166 9.77 2.33 -19.54
C PHE A 166 9.75 3.86 -19.41
N PRO A 167 8.59 4.51 -19.60
CA PRO A 167 8.45 5.95 -19.38
C PRO A 167 8.43 6.29 -17.89
N VAL A 168 8.97 7.46 -17.54
CA VAL A 168 9.00 7.97 -16.18
C VAL A 168 8.07 9.18 -16.05
N GLU A 169 7.11 9.08 -15.13
CA GLU A 169 6.13 10.13 -14.87
C GLU A 169 6.72 11.27 -14.04
N ASN A 170 7.33 10.92 -12.90
CA ASN A 170 7.90 11.89 -11.95
C ASN A 170 9.35 11.53 -11.63
N LEU A 171 10.23 12.52 -11.69
CA LEU A 171 11.58 12.46 -11.10
C LEU A 171 11.65 13.43 -9.92
N PHE A 172 11.82 12.88 -8.71
CA PHE A 172 12.06 13.64 -7.50
C PHE A 172 13.55 13.61 -7.19
N CYS A 173 14.22 14.74 -7.37
CA CYS A 173 15.61 14.93 -6.98
C CYS A 173 15.65 15.63 -5.61
N VAL A 174 16.02 14.89 -4.56
CA VAL A 174 16.21 15.43 -3.21
C VAL A 174 17.69 15.56 -2.88
N GLY A 175 18.10 16.69 -2.31
CA GLY A 175 19.51 16.93 -1.96
C GLY A 175 20.42 16.92 -3.19
N SER A 176 19.99 17.55 -4.29
CA SER A 176 20.55 17.28 -5.62
C SER A 176 21.80 18.11 -5.98
N PRO A 177 22.93 17.45 -6.32
CA PRO A 177 24.10 18.09 -6.93
C PRO A 177 23.96 18.41 -8.43
N VAL A 178 22.83 18.11 -9.09
CA VAL A 178 22.69 18.31 -10.56
C VAL A 178 23.12 19.72 -11.01
N PRO A 179 22.70 20.84 -10.35
CA PRO A 179 23.10 22.17 -10.78
C PRO A 179 24.61 22.42 -10.75
N ILE A 180 25.30 21.98 -9.70
CA ILE A 180 26.74 22.21 -9.57
C ILE A 180 27.54 21.34 -10.56
N PHE A 181 27.04 20.16 -10.90
CA PHE A 181 27.64 19.32 -11.94
C PHE A 181 27.37 19.82 -13.35
N ALA A 182 26.18 20.34 -13.63
CA ALA A 182 25.90 20.99 -14.90
C ALA A 182 26.87 22.15 -15.14
N LEU A 183 27.12 22.97 -14.09
CA LEU A 183 28.12 24.03 -14.12
C LEU A 183 29.54 23.49 -14.31
N SER A 184 29.97 22.52 -13.50
CA SER A 184 31.37 22.05 -13.49
C SER A 184 31.75 21.22 -14.71
N ARG A 185 30.79 20.52 -15.33
CA ARG A 185 30.99 19.75 -16.57
C ARG A 185 30.92 20.63 -17.82
N GLY A 186 30.67 21.92 -17.68
CA GLY A 186 30.51 22.85 -18.81
C GLY A 186 29.28 22.55 -19.66
N ALA A 187 28.20 22.06 -19.03
CA ALA A 187 26.94 21.73 -19.72
C ALA A 187 26.01 22.93 -19.91
N LEU A 188 26.39 24.09 -19.37
CA LEU A 188 25.61 25.33 -19.42
C LEU A 188 26.16 26.29 -20.48
N ASP A 189 25.27 27.05 -21.10
CA ASP A 189 25.63 28.07 -22.06
C ASP A 189 25.98 29.36 -21.32
N ILE A 190 27.28 29.67 -21.22
CA ILE A 190 27.79 30.85 -20.49
C ILE A 190 28.36 31.85 -21.49
N HIS A 191 27.78 33.05 -21.51
CA HIS A 191 28.22 34.18 -22.34
C HIS A 191 28.58 35.38 -21.43
N ASP A 192 29.81 35.90 -21.57
CA ASP A 192 30.33 37.03 -20.79
C ASP A 192 30.16 36.90 -19.25
N GLY A 193 30.26 35.67 -18.74
CA GLY A 193 30.12 35.37 -17.31
C GLY A 193 28.66 35.27 -16.82
N VAL A 194 27.68 35.35 -17.72
CA VAL A 194 26.26 35.17 -17.44
C VAL A 194 25.81 33.82 -18.01
N CYS A 195 25.24 32.96 -17.16
CA CYS A 195 24.55 31.76 -17.61
C CYS A 195 23.32 32.20 -18.42
N THR A 196 23.15 31.66 -19.63
CA THR A 196 22.00 31.91 -20.51
C THR A 196 21.02 30.74 -20.54
N GLY A 197 21.20 29.77 -19.65
CA GLY A 197 20.45 28.52 -19.60
C GLY A 197 21.26 27.33 -20.12
N GLY A 198 20.59 26.36 -20.72
CA GLY A 198 21.23 25.19 -21.35
C GLY A 198 21.15 23.90 -20.53
N LEU A 199 20.54 23.92 -19.35
CA LEU A 199 20.26 22.68 -18.63
C LEU A 199 19.27 21.82 -19.43
N ARG A 200 19.63 20.56 -19.67
CA ARG A 200 18.80 19.64 -20.45
C ARG A 200 17.57 19.19 -19.66
N ARG A 201 16.43 19.12 -20.33
CA ARG A 201 15.21 18.57 -19.72
C ARG A 201 15.33 17.04 -19.64
N PRO A 202 15.20 16.42 -18.45
CA PRO A 202 15.11 14.97 -18.36
C PRO A 202 13.83 14.47 -19.04
N ASN A 203 13.88 13.29 -19.65
CA ASN A 203 12.76 12.66 -20.34
C ASN A 203 11.70 12.14 -19.36
N VAL A 204 10.99 13.09 -18.73
CA VAL A 204 9.94 12.88 -17.73
C VAL A 204 8.81 13.87 -17.93
N ASN A 205 7.60 13.52 -17.47
CA ASN A 205 6.48 14.45 -17.46
C ASN A 205 6.68 15.55 -16.40
N HIS A 206 7.17 15.19 -15.21
CA HIS A 206 7.36 16.10 -14.10
C HIS A 206 8.72 15.94 -13.42
N TYR A 207 9.42 17.06 -13.25
CA TYR A 207 10.71 17.14 -12.59
C TYR A 207 10.62 18.01 -11.35
N PHE A 208 11.04 17.46 -10.20
CA PHE A 208 10.99 18.12 -8.91
C PHE A 208 12.40 18.19 -8.33
N ASN A 209 12.84 19.38 -7.93
CA ASN A 209 14.08 19.60 -7.20
C ASN A 209 13.77 20.06 -5.77
N LEU A 210 14.03 19.19 -4.80
CA LEU A 210 13.79 19.42 -3.39
C LEU A 210 15.11 19.64 -2.66
N PHE A 211 15.28 20.81 -2.05
CA PHE A 211 16.54 21.17 -1.38
C PHE A 211 16.30 21.82 -0.02
N HIS A 212 17.19 21.52 0.93
CA HIS A 212 17.25 22.21 2.21
C HIS A 212 18.26 23.37 2.10
N PRO A 213 17.95 24.59 2.58
CA PRO A 213 18.84 25.75 2.42
C PRO A 213 20.24 25.61 3.07
N ALA A 214 20.38 24.73 4.05
CA ALA A 214 21.65 24.44 4.73
C ALA A 214 22.37 23.20 4.18
N ASP A 215 21.79 22.52 3.18
CA ASP A 215 22.44 21.38 2.53
C ASP A 215 23.56 21.92 1.63
N PRO A 216 24.83 21.52 1.86
CA PRO A 216 25.98 22.08 1.14
C PRO A 216 26.08 21.60 -0.31
N ILE A 217 25.28 20.60 -0.71
CA ILE A 217 25.33 19.97 -2.03
C ILE A 217 24.09 20.28 -2.87
N ALA A 218 22.98 20.65 -2.24
CA ALA A 218 21.71 20.88 -2.91
C ALA A 218 21.57 22.34 -3.38
N TYR A 219 21.29 22.51 -4.68
CA TYR A 219 21.15 23.84 -5.29
C TYR A 219 19.86 23.95 -6.10
N ARG A 220 19.49 25.19 -6.43
CA ARG A 220 18.35 25.50 -7.28
C ARG A 220 18.60 25.11 -8.74
N VAL A 221 17.57 24.57 -9.39
CA VAL A 221 17.60 24.19 -10.81
C VAL A 221 16.94 25.25 -11.70
N GLU A 222 15.87 25.90 -11.24
CA GLU A 222 15.09 26.84 -12.07
C GLU A 222 15.96 27.92 -12.74
N PRO A 223 16.96 28.55 -12.06
CA PRO A 223 17.81 29.56 -12.68
C PRO A 223 18.74 29.05 -13.80
N LEU A 224 18.93 27.73 -13.91
CA LEU A 224 19.70 27.09 -14.99
C LEU A 224 18.82 26.65 -16.17
N VAL A 225 17.50 26.61 -15.94
CA VAL A 225 16.49 26.38 -16.98
C VAL A 225 16.12 27.71 -17.61
N ASP A 226 15.77 28.70 -16.78
CA ASP A 226 15.45 30.05 -17.21
C ASP A 226 16.09 31.05 -16.24
N VAL A 227 16.93 31.93 -16.78
CA VAL A 227 17.73 32.90 -16.02
C VAL A 227 16.85 33.89 -15.24
N ASP A 228 15.65 34.18 -15.73
CA ASP A 228 14.70 35.10 -15.09
C ASP A 228 14.15 34.51 -13.79
N MET A 229 14.18 33.18 -13.64
CA MET A 229 13.76 32.47 -12.42
C MET A 229 14.71 32.69 -11.23
N SER A 230 15.87 33.29 -11.45
CA SER A 230 16.79 33.70 -10.37
C SER A 230 16.13 34.66 -9.36
N SER A 231 15.27 35.57 -9.84
CA SER A 231 14.54 36.53 -9.00
C SER A 231 13.32 35.94 -8.28
N TYR A 232 12.86 34.75 -8.70
CA TYR A 232 11.71 34.07 -8.10
C TYR A 232 12.18 33.18 -6.95
N PRO A 233 11.54 33.24 -5.76
CA PRO A 233 11.87 32.35 -4.65
C PRO A 233 11.38 30.93 -4.94
N ALA A 234 12.13 29.93 -4.48
CA ALA A 234 11.68 28.54 -4.48
C ALA A 234 10.38 28.35 -3.66
N ILE A 235 9.58 27.34 -4.01
CA ILE A 235 8.33 27.04 -3.30
C ILE A 235 8.67 26.47 -1.92
N ALA A 236 8.29 27.17 -0.85
CA ALA A 236 8.40 26.60 0.50
C ALA A 236 7.40 25.45 0.68
N LEU A 237 7.90 24.28 1.09
CA LEU A 237 7.03 23.14 1.40
C LEU A 237 6.11 23.46 2.58
N GLN A 238 4.83 23.12 2.42
CA GLN A 238 3.84 23.25 3.48
C GLN A 238 4.03 22.14 4.53
N PRO A 239 3.78 22.44 5.82
CA PRO A 239 3.77 21.41 6.85
C PRO A 239 2.81 20.27 6.48
N ALA A 240 3.22 19.02 6.70
CA ALA A 240 2.35 17.86 6.54
C ALA A 240 1.02 17.99 7.31
N ASP A 241 1.05 18.63 8.48
CA ASP A 241 -0.14 18.95 9.29
C ASP A 241 -1.18 19.79 8.55
N THR A 242 -0.77 20.65 7.61
CA THR A 242 -1.66 21.48 6.81
C THR A 242 -2.58 20.64 5.91
N PHE A 243 -2.23 19.38 5.64
CA PHE A 243 -3.02 18.45 4.85
C PHE A 243 -3.83 17.47 5.71
N LYS A 244 -3.59 17.40 7.03
CA LYS A 244 -4.36 16.51 7.91
C LYS A 244 -5.83 16.93 7.92
N ASN A 245 -6.72 15.94 7.86
CA ASN A 245 -8.18 16.10 7.85
C ASN A 245 -8.77 16.85 6.65
N LYS A 246 -7.96 17.22 5.64
CA LYS A 246 -8.48 17.72 4.36
C LYS A 246 -8.95 16.57 3.49
N THR A 247 -9.99 16.82 2.70
CA THR A 247 -10.35 15.96 1.57
C THR A 247 -9.25 16.04 0.51
N PHE A 248 -9.13 15.02 -0.32
CA PHE A 248 -8.14 15.00 -1.38
C PHE A 248 -8.34 16.18 -2.34
N GLY A 249 -9.59 16.54 -2.66
CA GLY A 249 -9.88 17.74 -3.46
C GLY A 249 -9.36 19.05 -2.84
N GLU A 250 -9.39 19.20 -1.51
CA GLU A 250 -8.80 20.38 -0.85
C GLU A 250 -7.26 20.33 -0.84
N MET A 251 -6.68 19.13 -0.78
CA MET A 251 -5.22 18.95 -0.91
C MET A 251 -4.75 19.33 -2.32
N VAL A 252 -5.51 18.93 -3.35
CA VAL A 252 -5.30 19.35 -4.75
C VAL A 252 -5.26 20.86 -4.87
N LEU A 253 -6.30 21.54 -4.38
CA LEU A 253 -6.37 23.00 -4.49
C LEU A 253 -5.22 23.68 -3.74
N THR A 254 -4.70 23.06 -2.68
CA THR A 254 -3.52 23.55 -1.97
C THR A 254 -2.27 23.35 -2.82
N TYR A 255 -2.12 22.19 -3.46
CA TYR A 255 -0.99 21.86 -4.35
C TYR A 255 -0.96 22.76 -5.60
N ASP A 256 -2.09 22.93 -6.29
CA ASP A 256 -2.21 23.77 -7.47
C ASP A 256 -1.84 25.22 -7.13
N LYS A 257 -2.39 25.76 -6.04
CA LYS A 257 -2.02 27.10 -5.54
C LYS A 257 -0.53 27.26 -5.24
N LEU A 258 0.16 26.20 -4.80
CA LEU A 258 1.60 26.26 -4.57
C LEU A 258 2.37 26.33 -5.89
N THR A 259 1.90 25.58 -6.91
CA THR A 259 2.58 25.42 -8.19
C THR A 259 2.21 26.48 -9.23
N ASP A 260 1.07 27.16 -9.10
CA ASP A 260 0.59 28.25 -9.97
C ASP A 260 1.38 29.57 -9.83
N THR A 261 2.35 29.65 -8.92
CA THR A 261 2.97 30.91 -8.50
C THR A 261 4.02 31.51 -9.44
N ALA A 262 4.39 30.88 -10.56
CA ALA A 262 5.22 31.56 -11.57
C ALA A 262 4.89 31.13 -13.00
N PRO A 263 4.31 32.02 -13.83
CA PRO A 263 4.00 31.75 -15.24
C PRO A 263 5.23 31.79 -16.17
N LEU A 264 6.46 31.60 -15.67
CA LEU A 264 7.69 31.96 -16.39
C LEU A 264 8.64 30.81 -16.76
N CYS A 265 8.40 29.56 -16.35
CA CYS A 265 9.18 28.42 -16.87
C CYS A 265 8.74 28.02 -18.31
N ASN A 266 8.64 28.97 -19.25
CA ASN A 266 8.02 28.76 -20.56
C ASN A 266 8.67 27.60 -21.36
N GLU A 267 9.96 27.32 -21.15
CA GLU A 267 10.65 26.22 -21.84
C GLU A 267 10.27 24.84 -21.32
N TRP A 268 9.96 24.70 -20.03
CA TRP A 268 9.60 23.43 -19.38
C TRP A 268 8.12 23.41 -18.96
N GLN A 269 7.23 23.89 -19.84
CA GLN A 269 5.76 23.88 -19.68
C GLN A 269 5.21 24.74 -18.52
N GLY A 270 5.97 25.74 -18.05
CA GLY A 270 5.52 26.72 -17.05
C GLY A 270 5.43 26.18 -15.62
N ALA A 271 5.84 24.93 -15.36
CA ALA A 271 5.76 24.34 -14.03
C ALA A 271 6.93 24.78 -13.13
N ARG A 272 6.64 25.04 -11.86
CA ARG A 272 7.63 25.25 -10.81
C ARG A 272 8.37 23.95 -10.49
N ILE A 273 9.70 24.03 -10.38
CA ILE A 273 10.60 22.87 -10.20
C ILE A 273 11.24 22.89 -8.81
N ASP A 274 11.58 24.07 -8.30
CA ASP A 274 12.36 24.21 -7.07
C ASP A 274 11.44 24.28 -5.83
N PHE A 275 11.58 23.29 -4.95
CA PHE A 275 10.87 23.19 -3.68
C PHE A 275 11.86 23.23 -2.51
N GLN A 276 11.67 24.18 -1.61
CA GLN A 276 12.51 24.39 -0.44
C GLN A 276 11.94 23.63 0.77
N VAL A 277 12.75 22.75 1.35
CA VAL A 277 12.45 22.08 2.62
C VAL A 277 12.57 23.06 3.78
N ARG A 278 11.65 22.97 4.74
CA ARG A 278 11.63 23.85 5.92
C ARG A 278 12.78 23.54 6.86
N ARG A 279 13.37 24.58 7.45
CA ARG A 279 14.28 24.49 8.59
C ARG A 279 13.50 24.07 9.84
N LYS A 280 13.73 22.87 10.37
CA LYS A 280 13.10 22.38 11.61
C LYS A 280 14.12 22.32 12.76
N PHE A 281 14.67 23.46 13.19
CA PHE A 281 15.24 23.67 14.53
C PHE A 281 15.58 25.16 14.72
N LEU A 282 15.77 25.59 15.98
CA LEU A 282 16.44 26.85 16.32
C LEU A 282 17.89 26.76 15.83
N GLU A 283 18.11 27.10 14.56
CA GLU A 283 19.43 27.32 13.99
C GLU A 283 20.02 28.57 14.67
N GLY A 284 20.74 28.33 15.77
CA GLY A 284 21.62 29.33 16.36
C GLY A 284 22.78 29.66 15.39
N PRO A 285 23.67 30.61 15.75
CA PRO A 285 24.62 31.25 14.84
C PRO A 285 25.78 30.37 14.31
N VAL A 286 25.65 29.04 14.32
CA VAL A 286 26.68 28.09 13.89
C VAL A 286 26.10 27.10 12.86
N ASP A 287 25.73 27.64 11.69
CA ASP A 287 25.16 26.89 10.56
C ASP A 287 26.06 25.73 10.06
N THR A 288 27.37 25.78 10.31
CA THR A 288 28.36 24.85 9.74
C THR A 288 28.31 23.43 10.33
N LEU A 289 27.85 23.24 11.57
CA LEU A 289 27.79 21.91 12.21
C LEU A 289 26.57 21.09 11.75
N TYR A 290 25.57 21.76 11.18
CA TYR A 290 24.31 21.16 10.75
C TYR A 290 24.28 20.72 9.28
N ALA A 291 25.30 21.06 8.49
CA ALA A 291 25.33 20.79 7.05
C ALA A 291 25.19 19.28 6.67
N PRO A 292 25.87 18.33 7.34
CA PRO A 292 25.65 16.90 7.07
C PRO A 292 24.25 16.39 7.48
N LEU A 293 23.67 16.98 8.54
CA LEU A 293 22.31 16.65 8.99
C LEU A 293 21.25 17.21 8.04
N ALA A 294 21.50 18.38 7.46
CA ALA A 294 20.64 18.98 6.44
C ALA A 294 20.58 18.13 5.17
N HIS A 295 21.67 17.42 4.82
CA HIS A 295 21.70 16.54 3.65
C HIS A 295 20.91 15.24 3.86
N SER A 296 20.82 14.69 5.08
CA SER A 296 20.07 13.45 5.34
C SER A 296 18.60 13.70 5.73
N VAL A 297 18.20 14.95 6.00
CA VAL A 297 16.87 15.31 6.52
C VAL A 297 15.71 14.85 5.62
N TYR A 298 15.95 14.68 4.32
CA TYR A 298 14.91 14.28 3.36
C TYR A 298 14.31 12.90 3.68
N TRP A 299 15.10 11.98 4.23
CA TRP A 299 14.67 10.62 4.60
C TRP A 299 13.72 10.58 5.81
N SER A 300 13.67 11.63 6.61
CA SER A 300 12.79 11.73 7.79
C SER A 300 11.75 12.85 7.67
N SER A 301 11.70 13.54 6.52
CA SER A 301 10.83 14.69 6.33
C SER A 301 9.42 14.28 5.86
N GLU A 302 8.44 14.40 6.77
CA GLU A 302 7.02 14.25 6.43
C GLU A 302 6.57 15.17 5.30
N ASP A 303 7.15 16.37 5.21
CA ASP A 303 6.78 17.37 4.18
C ASP A 303 7.24 16.90 2.78
N VAL A 304 8.44 16.31 2.70
CA VAL A 304 8.99 15.71 1.47
C VAL A 304 8.14 14.52 1.03
N VAL A 305 7.76 13.64 1.95
CA VAL A 305 6.88 12.50 1.66
C VAL A 305 5.50 12.98 1.20
N THR A 306 4.96 14.02 1.84
CA THR A 306 3.64 14.58 1.51
C THR A 306 3.60 15.12 0.09
N ILE A 307 4.55 15.97 -0.30
CA ILE A 307 4.58 16.51 -1.66
C ILE A 307 4.81 15.42 -2.71
N THR A 308 5.64 14.42 -2.40
CA THR A 308 5.88 13.26 -3.28
C THR A 308 4.59 12.46 -3.50
N LEU A 309 3.84 12.16 -2.44
CA LEU A 309 2.56 11.45 -2.55
C LEU A 309 1.49 12.27 -3.29
N LEU A 310 1.43 13.58 -3.08
CA LEU A 310 0.53 14.47 -3.83
C LEU A 310 0.84 14.45 -5.33
N ALA A 311 2.11 14.56 -5.70
CA ALA A 311 2.56 14.48 -7.09
C ALA A 311 2.26 13.10 -7.72
N ILE A 312 2.49 12.00 -7.01
CA ILE A 312 2.13 10.65 -7.47
C ILE A 312 0.61 10.50 -7.68
N CYS A 313 -0.20 11.18 -6.87
CA CYS A 313 -1.65 11.15 -6.97
C CYS A 313 -2.21 12.15 -8.00
N ARG A 314 -1.38 12.94 -8.69
CA ARG A 314 -1.78 13.92 -9.70
C ARG A 314 -2.72 13.38 -10.80
N PRO A 315 -2.57 12.16 -11.32
CA PRO A 315 -3.53 11.64 -12.31
C PRO A 315 -4.97 11.53 -11.75
N VAL A 316 -5.13 11.34 -10.44
CA VAL A 316 -6.45 11.39 -9.78
C VAL A 316 -6.94 12.83 -9.68
N VAL A 317 -6.03 13.77 -9.41
CA VAL A 317 -6.28 15.22 -9.40
C VAL A 317 -6.86 15.67 -10.73
N ASP A 318 -6.20 15.37 -11.85
CA ASP A 318 -6.65 15.81 -13.17
C ASP A 318 -8.05 15.30 -13.51
N ILE A 319 -8.40 14.10 -13.03
CA ILE A 319 -9.76 13.57 -13.15
C ILE A 319 -10.73 14.38 -12.30
N LEU A 320 -10.41 14.66 -11.04
CA LEU A 320 -11.27 15.44 -10.14
C LEU A 320 -11.46 16.88 -10.60
N THR A 321 -10.39 17.54 -11.07
CA THR A 321 -10.43 18.92 -11.58
C THR A 321 -11.44 19.04 -12.72
N ARG A 322 -11.54 18.05 -13.60
CA ARG A 322 -12.58 18.02 -14.64
C ARG A 322 -14.00 18.04 -14.07
N TYR A 323 -14.27 17.37 -12.94
CA TYR A 323 -15.59 17.45 -12.30
C TYR A 323 -15.85 18.84 -11.73
N ILE A 324 -14.83 19.46 -11.12
CA ILE A 324 -14.90 20.81 -10.56
C ILE A 324 -15.20 21.83 -11.66
N ASP A 325 -14.47 21.78 -12.78
CA ASP A 325 -14.63 22.69 -13.91
C ASP A 325 -16.04 22.60 -14.52
N HIS A 326 -16.60 21.39 -14.56
CA HIS A 326 -17.96 21.16 -15.06
C HIS A 326 -19.04 21.37 -13.99
N LYS A 327 -18.68 21.87 -12.79
CA LYS A 327 -19.59 22.07 -11.65
C LYS A 327 -20.38 20.81 -11.27
N MET A 328 -19.78 19.64 -11.51
CA MET A 328 -20.35 18.35 -11.14
C MET A 328 -19.98 18.01 -9.69
N PRO A 329 -20.85 17.33 -8.94
CA PRO A 329 -20.47 16.84 -7.61
C PRO A 329 -19.28 15.89 -7.74
N LEU A 330 -18.26 16.08 -6.90
CA LEU A 330 -17.09 15.22 -6.87
C LEU A 330 -17.54 13.77 -6.63
N PRO A 331 -17.03 12.80 -7.39
CA PRO A 331 -17.33 11.40 -7.13
C PRO A 331 -16.80 11.05 -5.75
N THR A 332 -17.58 10.29 -4.96
CA THR A 332 -17.03 9.70 -3.74
C THR A 332 -15.93 8.74 -4.15
N LEU A 333 -14.67 9.10 -3.86
CA LEU A 333 -13.55 8.21 -4.04
C LEU A 333 -13.64 7.14 -2.95
N ARG A 334 -14.46 6.11 -3.18
CA ARG A 334 -14.44 4.90 -2.36
C ARG A 334 -13.32 4.02 -2.87
N PRO A 335 -12.49 3.44 -2.00
CA PRO A 335 -11.55 2.42 -2.44
C PRO A 335 -12.32 1.32 -3.15
N ARG A 336 -12.10 1.11 -4.45
CA ARG A 336 -12.82 0.08 -5.24
C ARG A 336 -12.73 -1.34 -4.65
N ARG A 337 -11.77 -1.54 -3.73
CA ARG A 337 -11.51 -2.79 -3.02
C ARG A 337 -12.16 -2.88 -1.64
N ARG A 338 -12.84 -1.84 -1.16
CA ARG A 338 -13.57 -1.85 0.11
C ARG A 338 -15.04 -2.13 -0.17
N VAL A 339 -15.52 -3.27 0.31
CA VAL A 339 -16.93 -3.65 0.23
C VAL A 339 -17.42 -3.96 1.63
N PRO A 340 -18.68 -3.60 1.97
CA PRO A 340 -19.29 -4.04 3.21
C PRO A 340 -19.18 -5.55 3.35
N PHE A 341 -18.46 -5.98 4.37
CA PHE A 341 -18.40 -7.38 4.75
C PHE A 341 -19.58 -7.63 5.70
N THR A 342 -20.44 -8.59 5.38
CA THR A 342 -21.72 -8.80 6.05
C THR A 342 -21.88 -10.27 6.45
N PRO A 343 -22.68 -10.61 7.47
CA PRO A 343 -22.96 -12.00 7.84
C PRO A 343 -23.58 -12.80 6.69
N HIS A 344 -24.31 -12.13 5.79
CA HIS A 344 -24.92 -12.73 4.60
C HIS A 344 -23.92 -13.19 3.52
N LYS A 345 -22.61 -13.02 3.71
CA LYS A 345 -21.61 -13.49 2.74
C LYS A 345 -21.37 -14.98 2.92
N THR A 346 -21.49 -15.75 1.85
CA THR A 346 -21.05 -17.15 1.83
C THR A 346 -19.52 -17.22 1.83
N ILE A 347 -18.94 -17.78 2.89
CA ILE A 347 -17.51 -18.08 3.01
C ILE A 347 -17.31 -19.58 2.83
N GLN A 348 -16.36 -19.98 1.99
CA GLN A 348 -16.05 -21.39 1.71
C GLN A 348 -14.98 -21.92 2.66
N CYS A 349 -13.91 -21.15 2.84
CA CYS A 349 -12.88 -21.42 3.84
C CYS A 349 -12.22 -20.13 4.32
N ALA A 350 -11.59 -20.20 5.49
CA ALA A 350 -10.88 -19.09 6.08
C ALA A 350 -9.59 -19.59 6.75
N THR A 351 -8.55 -18.76 6.74
CA THR A 351 -7.27 -19.08 7.37
C THR A 351 -6.57 -17.83 7.85
N THR A 352 -5.74 -17.98 8.87
CA THR A 352 -4.68 -17.00 9.14
C THR A 352 -3.52 -17.25 8.17
N ALA A 353 -3.06 -16.19 7.53
CA ALA A 353 -1.95 -16.20 6.57
C ALA A 353 -1.06 -14.98 6.81
N VAL A 354 0.14 -14.97 6.25
CA VAL A 354 0.97 -13.75 6.22
C VAL A 354 0.82 -13.09 4.86
N VAL A 355 0.53 -11.79 4.85
CA VAL A 355 0.29 -10.99 3.64
C VAL A 355 1.44 -10.03 3.48
N ARG A 356 1.98 -9.90 2.26
CA ARG A 356 3.08 -8.98 1.96
C ARG A 356 2.52 -7.57 1.77
N ASP A 357 3.03 -6.61 2.53
CA ASP A 357 2.75 -5.19 2.30
C ASP A 357 3.60 -4.69 1.13
N GLY A 358 2.96 -4.18 0.08
CA GLY A 358 3.66 -3.61 -1.09
C GLY A 358 4.45 -2.33 -0.78
N PHE A 359 4.14 -1.62 0.31
CA PHE A 359 4.85 -0.42 0.73
C PHE A 359 6.15 -0.77 1.46
N THR A 360 6.05 -1.53 2.54
CA THR A 360 7.19 -1.84 3.41
C THR A 360 7.95 -3.08 2.96
N GLY A 361 7.34 -3.97 2.17
CA GLY A 361 7.88 -5.28 1.82
C GLY A 361 7.68 -6.34 2.91
N ALA A 362 7.22 -5.93 4.11
CA ALA A 362 7.09 -6.79 5.27
C ALA A 362 5.92 -7.78 5.14
N TRP A 363 6.05 -8.91 5.82
CA TRP A 363 5.02 -9.93 5.92
C TRP A 363 4.25 -9.78 7.23
N GLU A 364 2.95 -9.49 7.14
CA GLU A 364 2.10 -9.26 8.32
C GLU A 364 1.00 -10.32 8.45
N PRO A 365 0.71 -10.82 9.66
CA PRO A 365 -0.37 -11.78 9.87
C PRO A 365 -1.73 -11.12 9.61
N HIS A 366 -2.57 -11.80 8.83
CA HIS A 366 -3.92 -11.39 8.48
C HIS A 366 -4.85 -12.59 8.53
N ALA A 367 -6.13 -12.34 8.81
CA ALA A 367 -7.19 -13.31 8.60
C ALA A 367 -7.78 -13.15 7.19
N LEU A 368 -7.81 -14.24 6.44
CA LEU A 368 -8.31 -14.30 5.07
C LEU A 368 -9.60 -15.12 5.03
N PHE A 369 -10.58 -14.61 4.28
CA PHE A 369 -11.85 -15.26 4.06
C PHE A 369 -12.07 -15.47 2.55
N LEU A 370 -12.11 -16.72 2.10
CA LEU A 370 -12.39 -17.08 0.72
C LEU A 370 -13.90 -17.15 0.50
N GLY A 371 -14.45 -16.19 -0.24
CA GLY A 371 -15.82 -16.24 -0.74
C GLY A 371 -15.88 -16.73 -2.18
N LYS A 372 -17.10 -16.90 -2.71
CA LYS A 372 -17.36 -17.51 -4.04
C LYS A 372 -16.61 -16.91 -5.24
N LYS A 373 -16.26 -15.60 -5.19
CA LYS A 373 -15.60 -14.88 -6.31
C LYS A 373 -14.42 -14.03 -5.86
N ARG A 374 -14.17 -13.95 -4.56
CA ARG A 374 -13.30 -12.93 -3.95
C ARG A 374 -12.66 -13.45 -2.67
N VAL A 375 -11.47 -12.95 -2.38
CA VAL A 375 -10.80 -13.11 -1.08
C VAL A 375 -10.92 -11.80 -0.33
N TYR A 376 -11.31 -11.87 0.95
CA TYR A 376 -11.41 -10.73 1.86
C TYR A 376 -10.31 -10.78 2.90
N PHE A 377 -9.78 -9.61 3.24
CA PHE A 377 -8.63 -9.44 4.11
C PHE A 377 -9.01 -8.60 5.33
N THR A 378 -8.68 -9.09 6.53
CA THR A 378 -8.74 -8.33 7.78
C THR A 378 -7.47 -8.55 8.60
N ARG A 379 -7.14 -7.60 9.47
CA ARG A 379 -5.92 -7.67 10.30
C ARG A 379 -5.97 -8.83 11.29
N SER A 380 -7.13 -9.05 11.90
CA SER A 380 -7.30 -10.15 12.85
C SER A 380 -8.66 -10.81 12.72
N ALA A 381 -8.72 -12.12 12.94
CA ALA A 381 -9.98 -12.84 13.06
C ALA A 381 -10.77 -12.38 14.30
N ALA A 382 -10.09 -11.86 15.33
CA ALA A 382 -10.72 -11.29 16.52
C ALA A 382 -11.60 -10.06 16.21
N ASP A 383 -11.39 -9.38 15.09
CA ASP A 383 -12.22 -8.25 14.67
C ASP A 383 -13.66 -8.68 14.30
N VAL A 384 -13.87 -9.97 14.03
CA VAL A 384 -15.17 -10.54 13.65
C VAL A 384 -15.61 -11.72 14.48
N ALA A 385 -14.75 -12.27 15.32
CA ALA A 385 -15.10 -13.40 16.16
C ALA A 385 -16.18 -12.99 17.18
N CYS A 386 -17.18 -13.85 17.37
CA CYS A 386 -18.27 -13.62 18.30
C CYS A 386 -18.41 -14.79 19.28
N SER A 387 -18.73 -14.49 20.53
CA SER A 387 -19.07 -15.49 21.54
C SER A 387 -20.47 -16.04 21.28
N LYS A 388 -20.56 -17.29 20.85
CA LYS A 388 -21.83 -18.01 20.67
C LYS A 388 -22.32 -18.54 22.01
N LYS A 389 -23.54 -18.17 22.40
CA LYS A 389 -24.19 -18.66 23.63
C LYS A 389 -24.76 -20.05 23.44
N TRP A 390 -25.40 -20.27 22.29
CA TRP A 390 -25.99 -21.52 21.89
C TRP A 390 -26.30 -21.52 20.40
N SER A 391 -26.48 -22.73 19.86
CA SER A 391 -26.97 -23.01 18.51
C SER A 391 -28.09 -24.03 18.62
N VAL A 392 -29.16 -23.83 17.84
CA VAL A 392 -30.25 -24.80 17.70
C VAL A 392 -30.37 -25.21 16.23
N PRO A 393 -30.11 -26.49 15.90
CA PRO A 393 -30.38 -27.01 14.57
C PRO A 393 -31.87 -26.96 14.23
N LEU A 394 -32.19 -26.55 13.01
CA LEU A 394 -33.52 -26.59 12.44
C LEU A 394 -33.80 -28.01 11.93
N THR A 395 -34.89 -28.62 12.40
CA THR A 395 -35.36 -29.92 11.93
C THR A 395 -36.80 -29.80 11.44
N ASN A 396 -37.33 -30.88 10.87
CA ASN A 396 -38.75 -30.95 10.50
C ASN A 396 -39.72 -30.86 11.70
N LYS A 397 -39.21 -30.94 12.95
CA LYS A 397 -39.99 -30.78 14.18
C LYS A 397 -39.87 -29.38 14.79
N THR A 398 -38.98 -28.53 14.26
CA THR A 398 -38.86 -27.14 14.68
C THR A 398 -40.08 -26.35 14.18
N ALA A 399 -40.62 -25.47 15.03
CA ALA A 399 -41.76 -24.64 14.70
C ALA A 399 -41.54 -23.18 15.11
N VAL A 400 -42.20 -22.26 14.41
CA VAL A 400 -42.24 -20.83 14.74
C VAL A 400 -43.70 -20.36 14.71
N VAL A 401 -44.12 -19.60 15.71
CA VAL A 401 -45.50 -19.13 15.84
C VAL A 401 -45.47 -17.65 16.24
N ALA A 402 -46.18 -16.80 15.51
CA ALA A 402 -46.38 -15.42 15.93
C ALA A 402 -47.25 -15.34 17.20
N ASP A 403 -46.90 -14.48 18.15
CA ASP A 403 -47.71 -14.30 19.36
C ASP A 403 -49.01 -13.57 19.00
N PRO A 404 -50.20 -14.14 19.30
CA PRO A 404 -51.47 -13.49 18.99
C PRO A 404 -51.78 -12.29 19.91
N THR A 405 -51.06 -12.16 21.03
CA THR A 405 -51.31 -11.13 22.05
C THR A 405 -50.32 -9.96 21.99
N ASP A 406 -49.12 -10.17 21.44
CA ASP A 406 -48.10 -9.13 21.28
C ASP A 406 -47.61 -9.07 19.83
N ALA A 407 -47.94 -7.98 19.14
CA ALA A 407 -47.62 -7.79 17.73
C ALA A 407 -46.10 -7.86 17.42
N THR A 408 -45.24 -7.64 18.43
CA THR A 408 -43.78 -7.64 18.32
C THR A 408 -43.13 -8.98 18.69
N ALA A 409 -43.89 -9.93 19.21
CA ALA A 409 -43.38 -11.19 19.74
C ALA A 409 -43.66 -12.38 18.81
N PHE A 410 -42.74 -13.34 18.82
CA PHE A 410 -42.93 -14.66 18.24
C PHE A 410 -42.28 -15.73 19.12
N GLN A 411 -42.79 -16.95 19.04
CA GLN A 411 -42.30 -18.09 19.79
C GLN A 411 -41.55 -19.04 18.85
N PHE A 412 -40.31 -19.34 19.20
CA PHE A 412 -39.48 -20.35 18.54
C PHE A 412 -39.49 -21.64 19.35
N ILE A 413 -39.85 -22.75 18.71
CA ILE A 413 -40.08 -24.06 19.34
C ILE A 413 -39.04 -25.05 18.78
N PRO A 414 -37.94 -25.33 19.50
CA PRO A 414 -36.93 -26.31 19.08
C PRO A 414 -37.42 -27.76 19.10
N ASP A 415 -36.73 -28.62 18.36
CA ASP A 415 -36.90 -30.07 18.42
C ASP A 415 -36.45 -30.62 19.79
N LYS A 416 -37.38 -31.20 20.53
CA LYS A 416 -37.16 -31.74 21.89
C LYS A 416 -36.17 -32.91 21.92
N THR A 417 -35.85 -33.52 20.78
CA THR A 417 -34.90 -34.64 20.69
C THR A 417 -33.44 -34.21 20.58
N ASN A 418 -33.17 -32.91 20.36
CA ASN A 418 -31.81 -32.37 20.25
C ASN A 418 -31.57 -31.34 21.38
N PRO A 419 -31.04 -31.74 22.54
CA PRO A 419 -30.88 -30.83 23.68
C PRO A 419 -29.69 -29.89 23.43
N SER A 420 -29.97 -28.61 23.15
CA SER A 420 -28.94 -27.56 23.18
C SER A 420 -28.57 -27.22 24.63
N PRO A 421 -27.30 -26.91 24.97
CA PRO A 421 -26.83 -26.91 26.36
C PRO A 421 -27.26 -25.75 27.26
N SER A 422 -27.98 -24.72 26.78
CA SER A 422 -28.17 -23.50 27.59
C SER A 422 -29.51 -22.76 27.45
N LEU A 423 -30.63 -23.48 27.42
CA LEU A 423 -31.96 -22.87 27.64
C LEU A 423 -32.21 -22.68 29.15
N PHE A 424 -31.72 -21.57 29.73
CA PHE A 424 -32.07 -21.16 31.10
C PHE A 424 -33.45 -20.51 31.16
N SER A 425 -34.49 -21.34 31.27
CA SER A 425 -35.73 -21.06 32.02
C SER A 425 -36.56 -22.35 32.08
N THR A 426 -37.34 -22.53 33.13
CA THR A 426 -38.06 -23.74 33.59
C THR A 426 -39.14 -24.32 32.64
N THR A 427 -39.11 -23.97 31.36
CA THR A 427 -39.99 -24.54 30.33
C THR A 427 -39.17 -25.17 29.21
N LYS A 428 -39.09 -26.50 29.23
CA LYS A 428 -38.52 -27.30 28.14
C LYS A 428 -39.30 -27.06 26.85
N GLY A 429 -38.79 -26.18 25.99
CA GLY A 429 -38.99 -26.32 24.54
C GLY A 429 -39.63 -25.16 23.78
N ALA A 430 -39.79 -23.96 24.32
CA ALA A 430 -40.24 -22.81 23.52
C ALA A 430 -39.69 -21.48 24.07
N GLN A 431 -39.12 -20.65 23.20
CA GLN A 431 -38.55 -19.35 23.55
C GLN A 431 -39.33 -18.23 22.87
N THR A 432 -39.83 -17.28 23.67
CA THR A 432 -40.46 -16.06 23.13
C THR A 432 -39.40 -14.99 22.87
N LEU A 433 -39.32 -14.56 21.61
CA LEU A 433 -38.42 -13.53 21.12
C LEU A 433 -39.23 -12.29 20.73
N TYR A 434 -38.71 -11.11 21.06
CA TYR A 434 -39.36 -9.84 20.81
C TYR A 434 -38.52 -9.00 19.85
N THR A 435 -39.19 -8.40 18.87
CA THR A 435 -38.63 -7.50 17.86
C THR A 435 -38.97 -6.03 18.19
N THR A 436 -38.50 -5.08 17.37
CA THR A 436 -38.81 -3.65 17.57
C THR A 436 -40.11 -3.20 16.90
N SER A 437 -40.60 -3.97 15.91
CA SER A 437 -41.84 -3.66 15.18
C SER A 437 -42.55 -4.93 14.71
N SER A 438 -43.85 -4.83 14.43
CA SER A 438 -44.61 -5.94 13.84
C SER A 438 -44.06 -6.42 12.51
N ASP A 439 -43.48 -5.51 11.72
CA ASP A 439 -42.90 -5.82 10.41
C ASP A 439 -41.65 -6.69 10.55
N GLN A 440 -40.77 -6.37 11.50
CA GLN A 440 -39.61 -7.22 11.82
C GLN A 440 -40.05 -8.58 12.35
N ARG A 441 -41.08 -8.63 13.19
CA ARG A 441 -41.62 -9.92 13.66
C ARG A 441 -42.10 -10.78 12.49
N ASN A 442 -42.85 -10.20 11.55
CA ASN A 442 -43.32 -10.90 10.36
C ASN A 442 -42.14 -11.38 9.51
N GLU A 443 -41.11 -10.55 9.31
CA GLU A 443 -39.90 -10.92 8.59
C GLU A 443 -39.19 -12.13 9.22
N TRP A 444 -39.04 -12.16 10.56
CA TRP A 444 -38.44 -13.30 11.26
C TRP A 444 -39.27 -14.58 11.10
N VAL A 445 -40.59 -14.50 11.32
CA VAL A 445 -41.49 -15.66 11.19
C VAL A 445 -41.48 -16.19 9.75
N ASP A 446 -41.55 -15.30 8.76
CA ASP A 446 -41.56 -15.68 7.34
C ASP A 446 -40.25 -16.33 6.92
N ASN A 447 -39.09 -15.78 7.32
CA ASN A 447 -37.80 -16.35 6.98
C ASN A 447 -37.58 -17.72 7.64
N ILE A 448 -37.92 -17.88 8.92
CA ILE A 448 -37.83 -19.18 9.59
C ILE A 448 -38.76 -20.20 8.91
N THR A 449 -40.00 -19.82 8.61
CA THR A 449 -40.98 -20.70 7.93
C THR A 449 -40.48 -21.12 6.55
N LYS A 450 -39.91 -20.19 5.77
CA LYS A 450 -39.30 -20.49 4.46
C LYS A 450 -38.12 -21.45 4.59
N THR A 451 -37.25 -21.26 5.57
CA THR A 451 -36.13 -22.17 5.83
C THR A 451 -36.60 -23.58 6.19
N LEU A 452 -37.62 -23.70 7.05
CA LEU A 452 -38.22 -24.99 7.42
C LEU A 452 -38.87 -25.70 6.23
N ALA A 453 -39.57 -24.96 5.36
CA ALA A 453 -40.14 -25.51 4.13
C ALA A 453 -39.05 -26.01 3.18
N ALA A 454 -37.94 -25.27 3.03
CA ALA A 454 -36.81 -25.68 2.21
C ALA A 454 -36.16 -26.98 2.72
N LEU A 455 -36.05 -27.17 4.05
CA LEU A 455 -35.51 -28.38 4.66
C LEU A 455 -36.33 -29.64 4.33
N GLN A 456 -37.64 -29.53 4.10
CA GLN A 456 -38.49 -30.68 3.73
C GLN A 456 -38.23 -31.19 2.31
N THR A 457 -37.65 -30.34 1.44
CA THR A 457 -37.42 -30.65 0.02
C THR A 457 -36.00 -31.12 -0.29
N LYS A 458 -35.02 -30.88 0.60
CA LYS A 458 -33.61 -31.24 0.40
C LYS A 458 -33.34 -32.66 0.90
N THR A 459 -33.18 -33.63 -0.02
CA THR A 459 -32.63 -34.97 0.29
C THR A 459 -31.09 -34.91 0.31
N GLY A 460 -30.50 -34.70 1.49
CA GLY A 460 -29.05 -34.76 1.68
C GLY A 460 -28.53 -33.68 2.63
N HIS A 461 -28.22 -34.07 3.87
CA HIS A 461 -27.55 -33.19 4.83
C HIS A 461 -26.05 -33.10 4.51
N GLY A 462 -25.64 -31.92 4.10
CA GLY A 462 -24.25 -31.50 4.16
C GLY A 462 -24.24 -29.99 4.31
N THR A 463 -24.23 -29.50 5.54
CA THR A 463 -23.83 -28.12 5.79
C THR A 463 -22.41 -27.96 5.25
N ILE A 464 -22.23 -27.15 4.21
CA ILE A 464 -20.90 -26.64 3.92
C ILE A 464 -20.70 -25.49 4.91
N HIS A 465 -20.48 -25.81 6.19
CA HIS A 465 -19.93 -24.83 7.10
C HIS A 465 -18.58 -24.39 6.53
N ALA A 466 -18.32 -23.08 6.52
CA ALA A 466 -17.04 -22.56 6.11
C ALA A 466 -15.93 -23.31 6.85
N ASN A 467 -14.92 -23.83 6.15
CA ASN A 467 -13.80 -24.45 6.84
C ASN A 467 -12.96 -23.33 7.48
N VAL A 468 -13.13 -23.15 8.79
CA VAL A 468 -12.50 -22.08 9.59
C VAL A 468 -11.41 -22.60 10.53
N SER A 469 -11.06 -23.89 10.44
CA SER A 469 -10.01 -24.52 11.26
C SER A 469 -8.62 -23.86 11.11
N GLY A 470 -8.43 -23.07 10.06
CA GLY A 470 -7.22 -22.31 9.80
C GLY A 470 -7.12 -20.96 10.52
N LEU A 471 -8.19 -20.47 11.15
CA LEU A 471 -8.21 -19.15 11.78
C LEU A 471 -7.70 -19.19 13.23
N ALA A 472 -6.85 -18.22 13.57
CA ALA A 472 -6.47 -17.94 14.95
C ALA A 472 -7.59 -17.13 15.65
N LEU A 473 -8.58 -17.83 16.21
CA LEU A 473 -9.70 -17.24 16.92
C LEU A 473 -9.42 -17.11 18.43
N PRO A 474 -9.91 -16.05 19.10
CA PRO A 474 -9.94 -15.99 20.56
C PRO A 474 -10.69 -17.18 21.19
N SER A 475 -10.27 -17.61 22.37
CA SER A 475 -10.92 -18.71 23.09
C SER A 475 -12.41 -18.44 23.34
N GLY A 476 -13.27 -19.41 23.03
CA GLY A 476 -14.72 -19.31 23.22
C GLY A 476 -15.48 -18.51 22.16
N THR A 477 -14.83 -18.16 21.04
CA THR A 477 -15.46 -17.42 19.93
C THR A 477 -15.51 -18.24 18.64
N ASP A 478 -16.48 -17.94 17.77
CA ASP A 478 -16.59 -18.50 16.44
C ASP A 478 -16.99 -17.45 15.39
N VAL A 479 -17.01 -17.88 14.13
CA VAL A 479 -17.40 -17.09 12.97
C VAL A 479 -18.44 -17.82 12.11
N ASP A 480 -19.21 -18.72 12.72
CA ASP A 480 -20.15 -19.60 11.99
C ASP A 480 -21.39 -18.85 11.49
N PHE A 481 -21.55 -17.58 11.88
CA PHE A 481 -22.64 -16.72 11.45
C PHE A 481 -22.58 -16.31 9.97
N PHE A 482 -21.54 -16.70 9.23
CA PHE A 482 -21.49 -16.46 7.79
C PHE A 482 -22.54 -17.29 7.05
N ASP A 483 -22.94 -16.82 5.86
CA ASP A 483 -24.06 -17.36 5.09
C ASP A 483 -25.43 -17.22 5.79
N ALA A 484 -25.55 -16.21 6.67
CA ALA A 484 -26.81 -15.91 7.34
C ALA A 484 -27.92 -15.55 6.35
N THR A 485 -29.11 -16.13 6.52
CA THR A 485 -30.35 -15.77 5.83
C THR A 485 -30.91 -14.47 6.42
N LEU A 486 -30.94 -14.36 7.75
CA LEU A 486 -31.45 -13.20 8.47
C LEU A 486 -30.64 -12.99 9.75
N THR A 487 -30.38 -11.74 10.11
CA THR A 487 -29.72 -11.41 11.38
C THR A 487 -30.39 -10.22 12.05
N GLY A 488 -30.31 -10.12 13.37
CA GLY A 488 -30.89 -9.01 14.10
C GLY A 488 -30.76 -9.13 15.60
N THR A 489 -30.84 -8.00 16.29
CA THR A 489 -30.86 -7.98 17.75
C THR A 489 -32.29 -8.23 18.22
N LEU A 490 -32.50 -9.32 18.97
CA LEU A 490 -33.79 -9.66 19.53
C LEU A 490 -33.73 -9.59 21.06
N ARG A 491 -34.88 -9.24 21.64
CA ARG A 491 -35.05 -9.17 23.09
C ARG A 491 -35.64 -10.47 23.60
N THR A 492 -35.16 -10.92 24.75
CA THR A 492 -35.71 -12.03 25.55
C THR A 492 -36.01 -11.54 26.95
N LYS A 493 -37.18 -11.90 27.50
CA LYS A 493 -37.53 -11.59 28.88
C LYS A 493 -36.69 -12.43 29.84
N GLY A 494 -35.94 -11.78 30.72
CA GLY A 494 -35.18 -12.43 31.78
C GLY A 494 -35.87 -12.29 33.14
N THR A 495 -35.39 -13.03 34.14
CA THR A 495 -35.97 -13.06 35.49
C THR A 495 -35.84 -11.73 36.25
N PHE A 496 -34.79 -10.96 35.96
CA PHE A 496 -34.50 -9.67 36.61
C PHE A 496 -34.31 -8.52 35.62
N ARG A 497 -33.75 -8.80 34.42
CA ARG A 497 -33.60 -7.84 33.33
C ARG A 497 -33.80 -8.57 32.01
N ASP A 498 -34.37 -7.84 31.04
CA ASP A 498 -34.40 -8.31 29.66
C ASP A 498 -32.99 -8.41 29.09
N ALA A 499 -32.76 -9.46 28.31
CA ALA A 499 -31.51 -9.64 27.58
C ALA A 499 -31.72 -9.30 26.10
N TYR A 500 -30.77 -8.56 25.52
CA TYR A 500 -30.70 -8.22 24.11
C TYR A 500 -29.50 -8.95 23.54
N ASN A 501 -29.75 -9.92 22.67
CA ASN A 501 -28.70 -10.72 22.05
C ASN A 501 -28.80 -10.62 20.53
N TRP A 502 -27.70 -10.92 19.85
CA TRP A 502 -27.67 -10.96 18.39
C TRP A 502 -28.04 -12.36 17.91
N TYR A 503 -29.08 -12.46 17.09
CA TYR A 503 -29.56 -13.73 16.54
C TYR A 503 -29.22 -13.82 15.06
N VAL A 504 -28.85 -15.02 14.65
CA VAL A 504 -28.46 -15.36 13.28
C VAL A 504 -29.25 -16.59 12.85
N LEU A 505 -30.03 -16.43 11.78
CA LEU A 505 -30.72 -17.52 11.11
C LEU A 505 -29.89 -17.96 9.91
N THR A 506 -29.43 -19.20 9.89
CA THR A 506 -28.81 -19.84 8.72
C THR A 506 -29.84 -20.71 8.00
N ASP A 507 -29.42 -21.49 7.00
CA ASP A 507 -30.31 -22.46 6.35
C ASP A 507 -30.54 -23.73 7.19
N CYS A 508 -29.77 -23.93 8.27
CA CYS A 508 -29.77 -25.14 9.08
C CYS A 508 -29.88 -24.90 10.60
N SER A 509 -29.69 -23.68 11.09
CA SER A 509 -29.67 -23.37 12.52
C SER A 509 -30.24 -21.98 12.84
N LEU A 510 -30.71 -21.83 14.08
CA LEU A 510 -30.88 -20.54 14.73
C LEU A 510 -29.82 -20.42 15.82
N ASP A 511 -28.96 -19.41 15.68
CA ASP A 511 -27.81 -19.20 16.55
C ASP A 511 -27.95 -17.90 17.35
N CYS A 512 -27.54 -17.93 18.62
CA CYS A 512 -27.56 -16.77 19.51
C CYS A 512 -26.15 -16.41 19.94
N TYR A 513 -25.80 -15.16 19.71
CA TYR A 513 -24.50 -14.56 20.02
C TYR A 513 -24.65 -13.44 21.06
N GLU A 514 -23.59 -13.21 21.84
CA GLU A 514 -23.53 -12.11 22.80
C GLU A 514 -23.69 -10.74 22.15
N ALA A 515 -23.04 -10.54 20.99
CA ALA A 515 -23.06 -9.28 20.28
C ALA A 515 -22.84 -9.50 18.77
N CYS A 516 -23.27 -8.52 17.98
CA CYS A 516 -22.98 -8.45 16.55
C CYS A 516 -21.49 -8.13 16.32
N PRO A 517 -20.83 -8.77 15.34
CA PRO A 517 -19.43 -8.50 15.01
C PRO A 517 -19.25 -7.05 14.57
N LYS A 518 -18.07 -6.47 14.85
CA LYS A 518 -17.70 -5.12 14.40
C LYS A 518 -17.29 -5.14 12.93
N LEU A 519 -18.24 -5.49 12.06
CA LEU A 519 -18.00 -5.58 10.63
C LEU A 519 -17.78 -4.19 10.04
N LYS A 520 -16.66 -4.05 9.33
CA LYS A 520 -16.26 -2.84 8.62
C LYS A 520 -16.14 -3.14 7.13
N GLU A 521 -15.90 -2.11 6.32
CA GLU A 521 -15.51 -2.32 4.94
C GLU A 521 -14.11 -2.94 4.88
N TRP A 522 -13.98 -4.03 4.13
CA TRP A 522 -12.73 -4.79 4.04
C TRP A 522 -12.15 -4.75 2.64
N THR A 523 -10.82 -4.80 2.58
CA THR A 523 -10.09 -4.97 1.33
C THR A 523 -10.41 -6.34 0.74
N HIS A 524 -10.69 -6.39 -0.56
CA HIS A 524 -10.93 -7.62 -1.27
C HIS A 524 -10.20 -7.68 -2.62
N PHE A 525 -9.94 -8.90 -3.09
CA PHE A 525 -9.40 -9.18 -4.42
C PHE A 525 -10.26 -10.20 -5.15
N SER A 526 -10.34 -10.08 -6.47
CA SER A 526 -11.09 -11.00 -7.33
C SER A 526 -10.28 -12.27 -7.57
N LEU A 527 -10.96 -13.42 -7.64
CA LEU A 527 -10.35 -14.70 -8.03
C LEU A 527 -10.20 -14.87 -9.55
N LYS A 528 -10.08 -13.78 -10.31
CA LYS A 528 -10.04 -13.87 -11.78
C LYS A 528 -8.67 -14.26 -12.31
N ALA A 529 -7.60 -13.71 -11.72
CA ALA A 529 -6.23 -14.04 -12.06
C ALA A 529 -5.50 -14.40 -10.77
N VAL A 530 -5.12 -15.66 -10.66
CA VAL A 530 -4.48 -16.24 -9.48
C VAL A 530 -3.18 -16.90 -9.91
N PHE A 531 -2.09 -16.57 -9.24
CA PHE A 531 -0.79 -17.21 -9.41
C PHE A 531 -0.47 -17.91 -8.11
N ALA A 532 -0.13 -19.19 -8.15
CA ALA A 532 0.17 -19.96 -6.97
C ALA A 532 1.50 -20.69 -7.14
N THR A 533 2.31 -20.69 -6.08
CA THR A 533 3.60 -21.38 -6.03
C THR A 533 3.51 -22.43 -4.92
N PRO A 534 3.21 -23.69 -5.26
CA PRO A 534 2.95 -24.74 -4.27
C PRO A 534 4.12 -25.06 -3.35
N GLU A 535 5.36 -24.95 -3.84
CA GLU A 535 6.57 -25.22 -3.05
C GLU A 535 6.67 -24.31 -1.82
N HIS A 536 6.32 -23.03 -1.98
CA HIS A 536 6.44 -22.01 -0.95
C HIS A 536 5.12 -21.68 -0.24
N GLY A 537 4.01 -22.29 -0.68
CA GLY A 537 2.68 -22.01 -0.15
C GLY A 537 2.18 -20.59 -0.48
N HIS A 538 2.67 -20.01 -1.58
CA HIS A 538 2.33 -18.65 -2.00
C HIS A 538 1.12 -18.61 -2.90
N ILE A 539 0.26 -17.63 -2.65
CA ILE A 539 -0.85 -17.28 -3.53
C ILE A 539 -0.80 -15.78 -3.77
N ARG A 540 -0.95 -15.42 -5.04
CA ARG A 540 -1.02 -14.05 -5.50
C ARG A 540 -2.28 -13.84 -6.31
N LEU A 541 -2.99 -12.76 -5.99
CA LEU A 541 -4.22 -12.35 -6.67
C LEU A 541 -3.95 -11.07 -7.45
N VAL A 542 -4.25 -11.07 -8.74
CA VAL A 542 -4.05 -9.91 -9.61
C VAL A 542 -5.42 -9.35 -10.04
N SER A 543 -5.59 -8.04 -9.90
CA SER A 543 -6.81 -7.36 -10.34
C SER A 543 -6.81 -7.10 -11.85
N ARG A 544 -7.95 -6.70 -12.41
CA ARG A 544 -8.07 -6.30 -13.83
C ARG A 544 -7.10 -5.18 -14.24
N HIS A 545 -6.69 -4.32 -13.31
CA HIS A 545 -5.80 -3.18 -13.58
C HIS A 545 -4.34 -3.49 -13.17
N GLY A 546 -3.97 -4.76 -13.10
CA GLY A 546 -2.63 -5.23 -12.77
C GLY A 546 -2.25 -5.13 -11.30
N THR A 547 -2.98 -4.42 -10.44
CA THR A 547 -2.63 -4.37 -9.01
C THR A 547 -2.78 -5.74 -8.34
N SER A 548 -1.79 -6.18 -7.57
CA SER A 548 -1.81 -7.47 -6.90
C SER A 548 -1.77 -7.42 -5.37
N VAL A 549 -2.04 -8.56 -4.76
CA VAL A 549 -1.68 -8.88 -3.36
C VAL A 549 -1.06 -10.27 -3.35
N THR A 550 -0.03 -10.45 -2.54
CA THR A 550 0.61 -11.75 -2.32
C THR A 550 0.49 -12.13 -0.85
N PHE A 551 0.15 -13.38 -0.61
CA PHE A 551 0.06 -13.96 0.73
C PHE A 551 0.59 -15.38 0.76
N LYS A 552 1.04 -15.82 1.93
CA LYS A 552 1.61 -17.15 2.18
C LYS A 552 0.75 -17.88 3.20
N ILE A 553 0.38 -19.11 2.85
CA ILE A 553 -0.27 -20.06 3.76
C ILE A 553 0.79 -21.12 4.11
N PRO A 554 1.43 -21.05 5.29
CA PRO A 554 2.57 -21.93 5.61
C PRO A 554 2.18 -23.41 5.72
N ASP A 555 0.94 -23.68 6.14
CA ASP A 555 0.45 -25.05 6.28
C ASP A 555 0.01 -25.62 4.92
N LYS A 556 0.70 -26.67 4.48
CA LYS A 556 0.48 -27.30 3.17
C LYS A 556 -0.94 -27.85 3.01
N SER A 557 -1.50 -28.46 4.05
CA SER A 557 -2.86 -29.02 3.98
C SER A 557 -3.92 -27.93 3.76
N ARG A 558 -3.74 -26.77 4.41
CA ARG A 558 -4.59 -25.59 4.24
C ARG A 558 -4.37 -24.93 2.90
N PHE A 559 -3.12 -24.84 2.43
CA PHE A 559 -2.80 -24.34 1.10
C PHE A 559 -3.50 -25.18 0.02
N ASP A 560 -3.40 -26.50 0.10
CA ASP A 560 -4.04 -27.42 -0.85
C ASP A 560 -5.57 -27.29 -0.82
N LEU A 561 -6.17 -27.14 0.37
CA LEU A 561 -7.60 -26.86 0.53
C LEU A 561 -7.99 -25.55 -0.18
N TRP A 562 -7.22 -24.48 0.03
CA TRP A 562 -7.46 -23.18 -0.61
C TRP A 562 -7.33 -23.28 -2.12
N LEU A 563 -6.27 -23.92 -2.63
CA LEU A 563 -6.04 -24.09 -4.06
C LEU A 563 -7.17 -24.90 -4.71
N ASN A 564 -7.61 -25.99 -4.09
CA ASN A 564 -8.73 -26.80 -4.57
C ASN A 564 -10.06 -26.02 -4.55
N THR A 565 -10.27 -25.17 -3.54
CA THR A 565 -11.47 -24.31 -3.47
C THR A 565 -11.43 -23.23 -4.56
N ILE A 566 -10.28 -22.62 -4.82
CA ILE A 566 -10.10 -21.63 -5.88
C ILE A 566 -10.35 -22.25 -7.27
N LYS A 567 -9.88 -23.48 -7.51
CA LYS A 567 -10.11 -24.22 -8.78
C LYS A 567 -11.60 -24.44 -9.10
N GLN A 568 -12.48 -24.40 -8.10
CA GLN A 568 -13.93 -24.53 -8.31
C GLN A 568 -14.56 -23.25 -8.86
N PHE A 569 -13.85 -22.12 -8.89
CA PHE A 569 -14.36 -20.86 -9.45
C PHE A 569 -14.27 -20.89 -10.98
N PRO A 570 -15.40 -20.89 -11.72
CA PRO A 570 -15.43 -21.16 -13.16
C PRO A 570 -14.71 -20.12 -14.03
N ASP A 571 -14.57 -18.87 -13.55
CA ASP A 571 -13.88 -17.79 -14.27
C ASP A 571 -12.45 -17.54 -13.72
N CYS A 572 -11.86 -18.53 -13.03
CA CYS A 572 -10.51 -18.42 -12.47
C CYS A 572 -9.44 -18.76 -13.50
N HIS A 573 -8.60 -17.79 -13.86
CA HIS A 573 -7.32 -18.07 -14.51
C HIS A 573 -6.26 -18.35 -13.45
N LEU A 574 -6.07 -19.62 -13.11
CA LEU A 574 -5.05 -20.09 -12.17
C LEU A 574 -3.78 -20.50 -12.92
N VAL A 575 -2.66 -19.87 -12.59
CA VAL A 575 -1.32 -20.23 -13.06
C VAL A 575 -0.56 -20.85 -11.89
N LEU A 576 0.01 -22.03 -12.11
CA LEU A 576 0.95 -22.63 -11.18
C LEU A 576 2.35 -22.26 -11.66
N ASP A 577 3.09 -21.56 -10.81
CA ASP A 577 4.47 -21.17 -11.08
C ASP A 577 5.39 -22.04 -10.23
N ASP A 578 6.20 -22.85 -10.89
CA ASP A 578 7.24 -23.68 -10.26
C ASP A 578 8.58 -22.92 -10.16
N SER A 579 8.61 -21.65 -10.60
CA SER A 579 9.79 -20.80 -10.67
C SER A 579 9.58 -19.49 -9.92
N CYS A 580 9.72 -19.52 -8.59
CA CYS A 580 9.93 -18.32 -7.78
C CYS A 580 11.13 -18.52 -6.87
#